data_AF-A0AAU6KUW1-F1
#
_entry.id   AF-A0AAU6KUW1-F1
#
_cell.length_a   1.000
_cell.length_b   1.000
_cell.length_c   1.000
_cell.angle_alpha   90.00
_cell.angle_beta   90.00
_cell.angle_gamma   90.00
#
_symmetry.space_group_name_H-M   'P 1'
#
loop_
_entity.id
_entity.type
_entity.pdbx_description
1 polymer ?
#
loop_
_entity_poly.entity_id
_entity_poly.type
_entity_poly.pdbx_seq_one_letter_code
_entity_poly.pdbx_strand_id
1 'polypeptide(L)'
;MDGYSRDKFDIWSTQPDGCTTRQDVLARDGKNIQDQLNHCQPAGGSWYSAYDDTTVTVVAQATIDHMVPLAEAWRSGADAWNPGQRKAFGNDLKDPQLLIASESSNSSKSDSGPADWKPSNHAFWCTYAKDYTHIKSLWKLTTTDAEKSALSSMIDTCAS
;
A
#
# COMPACT_ATOMS: atom_id res chain seq x y z
N MET A 1 9.73 -2.33 -18.99
CA MET A 1 8.30 -2.55 -18.68
C MET A 1 7.50 -1.82 -19.73
N ASP A 2 7.19 -2.50 -20.83
CA ASP A 2 6.55 -1.86 -21.96
C ASP A 2 5.09 -1.52 -21.62
N GLY A 3 4.67 -0.30 -21.95
CA GLY A 3 3.29 0.15 -21.76
C GLY A 3 2.86 0.46 -20.32
N TYR A 4 3.71 0.26 -19.31
CA TYR A 4 3.41 0.68 -17.94
C TYR A 4 3.35 2.21 -17.83
N SER A 5 2.34 2.71 -17.12
CA SER A 5 2.28 4.08 -16.62
C SER A 5 1.45 4.09 -15.33
N ARG A 6 1.93 4.79 -14.31
CA ARG A 6 1.22 4.95 -13.03
C ARG A 6 -0.17 5.53 -13.21
N ASP A 7 -0.33 6.46 -14.15
CA ASP A 7 -1.58 7.16 -14.40
C ASP A 7 -2.69 6.24 -14.93
N LYS A 8 -2.33 5.07 -15.50
CA LYS A 8 -3.32 4.06 -15.93
C LYS A 8 -4.12 3.43 -14.79
N PHE A 9 -3.70 3.64 -13.55
CA PHE A 9 -4.39 3.18 -12.35
C PHE A 9 -5.34 4.23 -11.75
N ASP A 10 -5.40 5.46 -12.28
CA ASP A 10 -6.34 6.51 -11.84
C ASP A 10 -6.48 6.58 -10.31
N ILE A 11 -5.32 6.60 -9.63
CA ILE A 11 -5.24 6.53 -8.17
C ILE A 11 -5.64 7.84 -7.51
N TRP A 12 -5.98 7.76 -6.21
CA TRP A 12 -6.49 8.88 -5.43
C TRP A 12 -7.80 9.43 -5.99
N SER A 13 -8.59 8.56 -6.60
CA SER A 13 -9.90 8.91 -7.13
C SER A 13 -10.85 9.34 -6.00
N THR A 14 -11.77 10.24 -6.34
CA THR A 14 -12.86 10.64 -5.43
C THR A 14 -13.79 9.47 -5.15
N GLN A 15 -14.08 9.25 -3.88
CA GLN A 15 -14.98 8.25 -3.33
C GLN A 15 -16.41 8.80 -3.21
N PRO A 16 -17.43 7.95 -2.97
CA PRO A 16 -18.83 8.39 -2.90
C PRO A 16 -19.14 9.44 -1.82
N ASP A 17 -18.29 9.56 -0.80
CA ASP A 17 -18.39 10.57 0.26
C ASP A 17 -17.79 11.93 -0.13
N GLY A 18 -17.18 12.04 -1.32
CA GLY A 18 -16.54 13.25 -1.83
C GLY A 18 -15.07 13.41 -1.46
N CYS A 19 -14.52 12.51 -0.64
CA CYS A 19 -13.10 12.48 -0.29
C CYS A 19 -12.31 11.71 -1.35
N THR A 20 -11.01 12.00 -1.49
CA THR A 20 -10.13 11.14 -2.30
C THR A 20 -9.73 9.91 -1.50
N THR A 21 -9.42 8.80 -2.17
CA THR A 21 -8.86 7.60 -1.50
C THR A 21 -7.67 7.94 -0.61
N ARG A 22 -6.84 8.91 -1.01
CA ARG A 22 -5.71 9.39 -0.20
C ARG A 22 -6.16 9.99 1.12
N GLN A 23 -7.19 10.82 1.08
CA GLN A 23 -7.76 11.45 2.27
C GLN A 23 -8.38 10.39 3.20
N ASP A 24 -9.07 9.41 2.63
CA ASP A 24 -9.69 8.34 3.42
C ASP A 24 -8.65 7.50 4.17
N VAL A 25 -7.52 7.17 3.53
CA VAL A 25 -6.44 6.44 4.19
C VAL A 25 -5.79 7.28 5.28
N LEU A 26 -5.57 8.59 5.05
CA LEU A 26 -5.03 9.49 6.07
C LEU A 26 -5.96 9.60 7.28
N ALA A 27 -7.27 9.66 7.08
CA ALA A 27 -8.24 9.69 8.16
C ALA A 27 -8.33 8.33 8.89
N ARG A 28 -8.36 7.23 8.14
CA ARG A 28 -8.49 5.84 8.65
C ARG A 28 -7.30 5.44 9.53
N ASP A 29 -6.08 5.72 9.07
CA ASP A 29 -4.84 5.24 9.70
C ASP A 29 -4.23 6.24 10.69
N GLY A 30 -4.79 7.45 10.77
CA GLY A 30 -4.35 8.49 11.68
C GLY A 30 -4.88 8.35 13.10
N LYS A 31 -4.10 8.82 14.07
CA LYS A 31 -4.49 8.96 15.47
C LYS A 31 -4.51 10.43 15.88
N ASN A 32 -5.38 10.77 16.83
CA ASN A 32 -5.56 12.15 17.31
C ASN A 32 -5.75 13.14 16.15
N ILE A 33 -6.53 12.74 15.14
CA ILE A 33 -6.78 13.54 13.95
C ILE A 33 -7.41 14.86 14.36
N GLN A 34 -6.85 15.93 13.83
CA GLN A 34 -7.40 17.27 13.87
C GLN A 34 -8.01 17.54 12.50
N ASP A 35 -9.30 17.81 12.43
CA ASP A 35 -10.00 18.00 11.17
C ASP A 35 -9.78 19.41 10.59
N GLN A 36 -9.76 19.54 9.26
CA GLN A 36 -9.87 20.83 8.54
C GLN A 36 -11.04 20.83 7.54
N LEU A 37 -11.38 22.05 7.11
CA LEU A 37 -12.52 22.46 6.26
C LEU A 37 -12.74 21.54 5.05
N ASN A 38 -13.94 20.93 4.99
CA ASN A 38 -14.49 19.96 4.02
C ASN A 38 -14.50 18.47 4.45
N HIS A 39 -14.15 18.15 5.70
CA HIS A 39 -14.28 16.82 6.33
C HIS A 39 -13.34 15.72 5.80
N CYS A 40 -12.51 15.97 4.78
CA CYS A 40 -11.66 14.94 4.17
C CYS A 40 -10.19 15.04 4.56
N GLN A 41 -9.62 16.25 4.60
CA GLN A 41 -8.18 16.43 4.79
C GLN A 41 -7.84 16.71 6.25
N PRO A 42 -7.05 15.85 6.92
CA PRO A 42 -6.55 16.16 8.27
C PRO A 42 -5.68 17.41 8.30
N ALA A 43 -5.90 18.26 9.29
CA ALA A 43 -5.04 19.38 9.70
C ALA A 43 -3.74 18.90 10.37
N GLY A 44 -3.86 17.78 11.09
CA GLY A 44 -2.85 17.29 12.00
C GLY A 44 -3.28 15.96 12.60
N GLY A 45 -2.34 15.30 13.27
CA GLY A 45 -2.51 13.96 13.82
C GLY A 45 -1.16 13.26 13.91
N SER A 46 -1.20 11.96 14.14
CA SER A 46 -0.03 11.10 14.02
C SER A 46 -0.37 9.84 13.22
N TRP A 47 0.59 9.37 12.43
CA TRP A 47 0.45 8.18 11.61
C TRP A 47 1.63 7.26 11.84
N TYR A 48 1.34 5.98 12.03
CA TYR A 48 2.36 4.97 12.29
C TYR A 48 2.71 4.23 11.01
N SER A 49 4.00 4.19 10.68
CA SER A 49 4.52 3.37 9.59
C SER A 49 4.91 1.99 10.13
N ALA A 50 4.13 0.99 9.76
CA ALA A 50 4.41 -0.39 10.15
C ALA A 50 5.70 -0.94 9.51
N TYR A 51 6.16 -0.34 8.41
CA TYR A 51 7.35 -0.78 7.69
C TYR A 51 8.65 -0.59 8.47
N ASP A 52 8.76 0.47 9.26
CA ASP A 52 10.01 0.86 9.95
C ASP A 52 9.80 1.27 11.41
N ASP A 53 8.62 0.99 11.99
CA ASP A 53 8.26 1.31 13.37
C ASP A 53 8.33 2.81 13.71
N THR A 54 8.17 3.67 12.70
CA THR A 54 8.26 5.13 12.87
C THR A 54 6.88 5.78 12.93
N THR A 55 6.68 6.70 13.87
CA THR A 55 5.50 7.57 13.90
C THR A 55 5.80 8.92 13.27
N VAL A 56 5.00 9.30 12.28
CA VAL A 56 5.05 10.59 11.57
C VAL A 56 3.95 11.50 12.12
N THR A 57 4.26 12.77 12.40
CA THR A 57 3.30 13.75 12.94
C THR A 57 3.02 14.93 12.00
N VAL A 58 3.71 14.98 10.86
CA VAL A 58 3.48 15.95 9.80
C VAL A 58 2.65 15.28 8.71
N VAL A 59 1.42 15.77 8.47
CA VAL A 59 0.48 15.21 7.48
C VAL A 59 1.15 14.99 6.11
N ALA A 60 1.95 15.94 5.65
CA ALA A 60 2.62 15.87 4.35
C ALA A 60 3.67 14.75 4.26
N GLN A 61 4.21 14.30 5.39
CA GLN A 61 5.20 13.22 5.47
C GLN A 61 4.55 11.85 5.70
N ALA A 62 3.26 11.80 6.03
CA ALA A 62 2.48 10.57 6.07
C ALA A 62 2.16 10.15 4.62
N THR A 63 3.04 9.35 4.04
CA THR A 63 2.86 8.86 2.67
C THR A 63 1.92 7.66 2.67
N ILE A 64 1.30 7.38 1.53
CA ILE A 64 0.48 6.18 1.35
C ILE A 64 1.21 5.31 0.35
N ASP A 65 1.41 4.06 0.72
CA ASP A 65 2.00 3.07 -0.14
C ASP A 65 0.93 2.09 -0.64
N HIS A 66 1.22 1.49 -1.78
CA HIS A 66 0.51 0.33 -2.31
C HIS A 66 1.25 -0.93 -1.85
N MET A 67 0.65 -1.72 -0.96
CA MET A 67 1.24 -2.96 -0.40
C MET A 67 1.82 -3.83 -1.51
N VAL A 68 1.02 -4.12 -2.54
CA VAL A 68 1.50 -4.59 -3.84
C VAL A 68 1.72 -3.38 -4.76
N PRO A 69 2.97 -3.01 -5.10
CA PRO A 69 3.23 -1.82 -5.91
C PRO A 69 2.54 -1.87 -7.27
N LEU A 70 2.10 -0.72 -7.79
CA LEU A 70 1.39 -0.65 -9.08
C LEU A 70 2.21 -1.21 -10.26
N ALA A 71 3.53 -0.98 -10.29
CA ALA A 71 4.39 -1.54 -11.33
C ALA A 71 4.61 -3.04 -11.14
N GLU A 72 4.61 -3.53 -9.89
CA GLU A 72 4.64 -4.95 -9.59
C GLU A 72 3.35 -5.60 -10.11
N ALA A 73 2.19 -5.06 -9.74
CA ALA A 73 0.90 -5.53 -10.24
C ALA A 73 0.86 -5.57 -11.78
N TRP A 74 1.44 -4.56 -12.44
CA TRP A 74 1.57 -4.55 -13.91
C TRP A 74 2.38 -5.74 -14.43
N ARG A 75 3.54 -6.03 -13.82
CA ARG A 75 4.37 -7.18 -14.20
C ARG A 75 3.70 -8.51 -13.93
N SER A 76 2.82 -8.58 -12.93
CA SER A 76 2.21 -9.83 -12.48
C SER A 76 0.80 -10.09 -13.03
N GLY A 77 0.24 -9.19 -13.85
CA GLY A 77 -0.98 -9.45 -14.64
C GLY A 77 -1.93 -8.26 -14.83
N ALA A 78 -1.67 -7.10 -14.22
CA ALA A 78 -2.51 -5.91 -14.35
C ALA A 78 -2.35 -5.17 -15.69
N ASP A 79 -1.37 -5.56 -16.50
CA ASP A 79 -1.22 -5.09 -17.88
C ASP A 79 -2.41 -5.53 -18.76
N ALA A 80 -2.94 -6.74 -18.53
CA ALA A 80 -4.10 -7.29 -19.22
C ALA A 80 -5.46 -6.75 -18.72
N TRP A 81 -5.46 -6.02 -17.60
CA TRP A 81 -6.70 -5.49 -17.02
C TRP A 81 -7.29 -4.36 -17.86
N ASN A 82 -8.61 -4.21 -17.79
CA ASN A 82 -9.25 -3.00 -18.29
C ASN A 82 -8.98 -1.80 -17.34
N PRO A 83 -9.21 -0.55 -17.79
CA PRO A 83 -8.97 0.63 -16.94
C PRO A 83 -9.75 0.63 -15.61
N GLY A 84 -10.97 0.11 -15.59
CA GLY A 84 -11.79 0.04 -14.38
C GLY A 84 -11.21 -0.88 -13.31
N GLN A 85 -10.64 -2.03 -13.71
CA GLN A 85 -9.95 -2.95 -12.79
C GLN A 85 -8.68 -2.32 -12.20
N ARG A 86 -7.86 -1.65 -13.02
CA ARG A 86 -6.68 -0.91 -12.52
C ARG A 86 -7.06 0.19 -11.55
N LYS A 87 -8.12 0.96 -11.88
CA LYS A 87 -8.68 1.95 -10.97
C LYS A 87 -9.14 1.34 -9.66
N ALA A 88 -9.86 0.23 -9.69
CA ALA A 88 -10.35 -0.43 -8.49
C ALA A 88 -9.18 -0.92 -7.61
N PHE A 89 -8.14 -1.53 -8.19
CA PHE A 89 -6.94 -1.97 -7.47
C PHE A 89 -6.17 -0.81 -6.83
N GLY A 90 -5.98 0.28 -7.59
CA GLY A 90 -5.23 1.45 -7.14
C GLY A 90 -5.91 2.25 -6.03
N ASN A 91 -7.23 2.04 -5.84
CA ASN A 91 -8.07 2.76 -4.91
C ASN A 91 -8.80 1.84 -3.91
N ASP A 92 -8.30 0.62 -3.71
CA ASP A 92 -8.92 -0.36 -2.83
C ASP A 92 -8.78 0.03 -1.36
N LEU A 93 -9.90 0.43 -0.75
CA LEU A 93 -10.02 0.77 0.67
C LEU A 93 -10.55 -0.38 1.54
N LYS A 94 -10.98 -1.49 0.93
CA LYS A 94 -11.61 -2.61 1.63
C LYS A 94 -10.59 -3.66 2.08
N ASP A 95 -9.56 -3.84 1.27
CA ASP A 95 -8.47 -4.78 1.49
C ASP A 95 -7.16 -4.03 1.86
N PRO A 96 -6.13 -4.71 2.40
CA PRO A 96 -4.91 -4.06 2.94
C PRO A 96 -3.96 -3.49 1.86
N GLN A 97 -4.49 -3.16 0.68
CA GLN A 97 -3.70 -2.67 -0.45
C GLN A 97 -3.12 -1.28 -0.22
N LEU A 98 -3.76 -0.46 0.61
CA LEU A 98 -3.30 0.87 0.95
C LEU A 98 -3.00 0.98 2.44
N LEU A 99 -1.83 1.53 2.79
CA LEU A 99 -1.40 1.77 4.16
C LEU A 99 -0.52 3.02 4.26
N ILE A 100 -0.39 3.57 5.47
CA ILE A 100 0.60 4.61 5.74
C ILE A 100 2.02 4.06 5.82
N ALA A 101 2.94 4.76 5.15
CA ALA A 101 4.36 4.55 5.24
C ALA A 101 5.10 5.88 5.50
N SER A 102 6.22 5.81 6.21
CA SER A 102 7.17 6.93 6.29
C SER A 102 7.71 7.23 4.89
N GLU A 103 8.13 8.47 4.64
CA GLU A 103 8.74 8.83 3.36
C GLU A 103 9.99 7.99 3.06
N SER A 104 10.81 7.70 4.08
CA SER A 104 12.01 6.87 3.95
C SER A 104 11.70 5.43 3.55
N SER A 105 10.75 4.78 4.24
CA SER A 105 10.41 3.39 3.95
C SER A 105 9.71 3.25 2.60
N ASN A 106 8.79 4.16 2.26
CA ASN A 106 8.09 4.14 0.98
C ASN A 106 9.05 4.40 -0.19
N SER A 107 9.97 5.36 -0.05
CA SER A 107 10.98 5.63 -1.08
C SER A 107 11.97 4.47 -1.22
N SER A 108 12.34 3.82 -0.12
CA SER A 108 13.21 2.64 -0.15
C SER A 108 12.54 1.44 -0.82
N LYS A 109 11.22 1.26 -0.64
CA LYS A 109 10.45 0.19 -1.28
C LYS A 109 10.26 0.48 -2.76
N SER A 110 9.84 1.70 -3.11
CA SER A 110 9.54 2.11 -4.48
C SER A 110 8.57 1.11 -5.15
N ASP A 111 8.96 0.49 -6.26
CA ASP A 111 8.19 -0.49 -7.00
C ASP A 111 8.63 -1.95 -6.77
N SER A 112 9.44 -2.19 -5.73
CA SER A 112 10.01 -3.48 -5.40
C SER A 112 8.97 -4.43 -4.80
N GLY A 113 9.07 -5.71 -5.17
CA GLY A 113 8.34 -6.80 -4.52
C GLY A 113 9.09 -7.36 -3.30
N PRO A 114 8.50 -8.34 -2.58
CA PRO A 114 9.05 -8.92 -1.36
C PRO A 114 10.41 -9.63 -1.53
N ALA A 115 10.76 -9.99 -2.77
CA ALA A 115 12.07 -10.58 -3.09
C ALA A 115 13.21 -9.57 -2.97
N ASP A 116 12.96 -8.31 -3.33
CA ASP A 116 13.97 -7.27 -3.43
C ASP A 116 13.93 -6.29 -2.25
N TRP A 117 12.77 -6.16 -1.60
CA TRP A 117 12.57 -5.28 -0.46
C TRP A 117 11.70 -5.94 0.61
N LYS A 118 12.04 -5.70 1.88
CA LYS A 118 11.25 -6.13 3.05
C LYS A 118 11.19 -4.99 4.06
N PRO A 119 10.12 -4.90 4.87
CA PRO A 119 10.07 -4.01 6.02
C PRO A 119 11.29 -4.17 6.93
N SER A 120 11.86 -3.07 7.43
CA SER A 120 12.92 -3.15 8.44
C SER A 120 12.37 -3.50 9.83
N ASN A 121 11.09 -3.22 10.07
CA ASN A 121 10.37 -3.70 11.23
C ASN A 121 10.01 -5.19 11.08
N HIS A 122 10.82 -6.06 11.66
CA HIS A 122 10.61 -7.51 11.60
C HIS A 122 9.31 -7.96 12.26
N ALA A 123 8.78 -7.22 13.25
CA ALA A 123 7.50 -7.55 13.88
C ALA A 123 6.33 -7.46 12.88
N PHE A 124 6.49 -6.71 11.78
CA PHE A 124 5.48 -6.57 10.75
C PHE A 124 5.55 -7.63 9.65
N TRP A 125 6.57 -8.49 9.61
CA TRP A 125 6.82 -9.42 8.50
C TRP A 125 5.66 -10.41 8.26
N CYS A 126 5.15 -11.03 9.32
CA CYS A 126 4.01 -11.96 9.21
C CYS A 126 2.79 -11.27 8.58
N THR A 127 2.44 -10.07 9.05
CA THR A 127 1.31 -9.30 8.54
C THR A 127 1.55 -8.88 7.10
N TYR A 128 2.72 -8.31 6.80
CA TYR A 128 3.12 -7.93 5.44
C TYR A 128 2.96 -9.09 4.44
N ALA A 129 3.47 -10.27 4.79
CA ALA A 129 3.42 -11.43 3.90
C ALA A 129 2.00 -11.96 3.71
N LYS A 130 1.17 -11.96 4.76
CA LYS A 130 -0.25 -12.33 4.69
C LYS A 130 -1.03 -11.36 3.80
N ASP A 131 -0.88 -10.06 4.03
CA ASP A 131 -1.60 -9.02 3.30
C ASP A 131 -1.19 -9.02 1.82
N TYR A 132 0.11 -9.07 1.54
CA TYR A 132 0.64 -9.14 0.18
C TYR A 132 0.12 -10.38 -0.57
N THR A 133 0.13 -11.55 0.08
CA THR A 133 -0.39 -12.81 -0.51
C THR A 133 -1.91 -12.73 -0.73
N HIS A 134 -2.65 -12.16 0.22
CA HIS A 134 -4.09 -11.95 0.11
C HIS A 134 -4.45 -11.07 -1.08
N ILE A 135 -3.77 -9.94 -1.24
CA ILE A 135 -3.98 -9.01 -2.37
C ILE A 135 -3.67 -9.70 -3.70
N LYS A 136 -2.51 -10.36 -3.83
CA LYS A 136 -2.15 -11.10 -5.04
C LYS A 136 -3.22 -12.15 -5.40
N SER A 137 -3.73 -12.89 -4.41
CA SER A 137 -4.79 -13.88 -4.59
C SER A 137 -6.11 -13.24 -5.02
N LEU A 138 -6.56 -12.20 -4.33
CA LEU A 138 -7.81 -11.49 -4.60
C LEU A 138 -7.84 -10.94 -6.04
N TRP A 139 -6.73 -10.31 -6.45
CA TRP A 139 -6.60 -9.67 -7.75
C TRP A 139 -6.08 -10.60 -8.85
N LYS A 140 -5.85 -11.90 -8.54
CA LYS A 140 -5.36 -12.91 -9.48
C LYS A 140 -4.03 -12.54 -10.14
N LEU A 141 -3.14 -11.91 -9.37
CA LEU A 141 -1.79 -11.58 -9.78
C LEU A 141 -0.87 -12.79 -9.59
N THR A 142 0.05 -12.97 -10.53
CA THR A 142 1.07 -14.03 -10.45
C THR A 142 2.13 -13.72 -9.39
N THR A 143 2.82 -14.76 -8.93
CA THR A 143 3.91 -14.66 -7.95
C THR A 143 5.08 -15.47 -8.47
N THR A 144 6.27 -14.87 -8.48
CA THR A 144 7.51 -15.55 -8.85
C THR A 144 8.02 -16.47 -7.73
N ASP A 145 8.91 -17.42 -8.05
CA ASP A 145 9.50 -18.28 -7.03
C ASP A 145 10.33 -17.52 -5.99
N ALA A 146 10.97 -16.41 -6.41
CA ALA A 146 11.72 -15.53 -5.51
C ALA A 146 10.79 -14.80 -4.54
N GLU A 147 9.69 -14.22 -5.03
CA GLU A 147 8.66 -13.61 -4.17
C GLU A 147 8.06 -14.65 -3.22
N LYS A 148 7.72 -15.85 -3.71
CA LYS A 148 7.17 -16.93 -2.89
C LYS A 148 8.12 -17.33 -1.77
N SER A 149 9.42 -17.44 -2.07
CA SER A 149 10.44 -17.78 -1.08
C SER A 149 10.55 -16.68 -0.01
N ALA A 150 10.56 -15.42 -0.42
CA ALA A 150 10.60 -14.29 0.50
C ALA A 150 9.35 -14.21 1.38
N LEU A 151 8.15 -14.36 0.80
CA LEU A 151 6.89 -14.37 1.52
C LEU A 151 6.82 -15.53 2.51
N SER A 152 7.26 -16.72 2.12
CA SER A 152 7.30 -17.90 3.01
C SER A 152 8.20 -17.63 4.22
N SER A 153 9.40 -17.07 4.01
CA SER A 153 10.31 -16.73 5.12
C SER A 153 9.72 -15.71 6.11
N MET A 154 8.84 -14.83 5.64
CA MET A 154 8.15 -13.85 6.48
C MET A 154 6.92 -14.46 7.18
N ILE A 155 6.24 -15.43 6.55
CA ILE A 155 5.14 -16.19 7.17
C ILE A 155 5.65 -17.04 8.34
N ASP A 156 6.88 -17.55 8.25
CA ASP A 156 7.48 -18.35 9.34
C ASP A 156 7.63 -17.54 10.65
N THR A 157 7.62 -16.21 10.59
CA THR A 157 7.64 -15.35 11.80
C THR A 157 6.27 -15.22 12.48
N CYS A 158 5.20 -15.80 11.92
CA CYS A 158 3.84 -15.70 12.48
C CYS A 158 3.64 -16.47 13.78
N ALA A 159 4.49 -17.47 14.05
CA ALA A 159 4.42 -18.32 15.24
C ALA A 159 5.43 -17.89 16.32
N SER A 160 6.09 -16.74 16.12
CA SER A 160 7.14 -16.20 16.99
C SER A 160 6.58 -15.21 18.00
#